data_AF-A0A3C0G6J7-F1
#
_entry.id   AF-A0A3C0G6J7-F1
#
_cell.length_a   1.000
_cell.length_b   1.000
_cell.length_c   1.000
_cell.angle_alpha   90.00
_cell.angle_beta   90.00
_cell.angle_gamma   90.00
#
_symmetry.space_group_name_H-M   'P 1'
#
loop_
_entity.id
_entity.type
_entity.pdbx_description
1 polymer ?
#
loop_
_entity_poly.entity_id
_entity_poly.type
_entity_poly.pdbx_seq_one_letter_code
_entity_poly.pdbx_strand_id
1 'polypeptide(L)'
;MPSDKQSHDPNHVVPINGAKFFCEFKLKCADSFESEDGALNVIDFTKSSIVSLDIVDSIFEPFTRGSITVNNPYDFIEHNVMLRGDSKDILEVKLYQIDEDGTMSATQEERQLKYEFVIEDENNSVSKTDRSNNFKTFSLIDVDYFKLNESIPYGKRYNGYVGDIIQQILEEFDFEIDPEKWSPGDHLIEVFPQYIIPPQGWRYSDLIKYLLRINFNKSGDGDLAVQSILKQERGTNTERGKFTLQPLTKIFYDNKKLVAESFTVNDLSDEQEIK
;
A
#
# COMPACT_ATOMS: atom_id res chain seq x y z
N MET A 1 16.82 -11.67 -34.72
CA MET A 1 16.32 -11.63 -33.35
C MET A 1 15.78 -10.24 -33.13
N PRO A 2 14.47 -10.03 -33.01
CA PRO A 2 13.94 -8.70 -32.79
C PRO A 2 14.23 -8.31 -31.34
N SER A 3 14.96 -7.21 -31.18
CA SER A 3 15.12 -6.52 -29.91
C SER A 3 13.87 -5.67 -29.69
N ASP A 4 12.88 -6.23 -29.00
CA ASP A 4 11.72 -5.48 -28.53
C ASP A 4 12.15 -4.62 -27.33
N LYS A 5 12.97 -3.60 -27.60
CA LYS A 5 13.11 -2.47 -26.69
C LYS A 5 11.99 -1.51 -27.03
N GLN A 6 10.87 -1.59 -26.31
CA GLN A 6 9.84 -0.56 -26.37
C GLN A 6 10.49 0.76 -25.92
N SER A 7 10.62 1.72 -26.84
CA SER A 7 11.09 3.06 -26.50
C SER A 7 9.93 3.80 -25.84
N HIS A 8 9.91 3.80 -24.51
CA HIS A 8 8.94 4.58 -23.75
C HIS A 8 9.34 6.06 -23.76
N ASP A 9 8.32 6.94 -23.73
CA ASP A 9 8.52 8.39 -23.73
C ASP A 9 9.38 8.81 -22.51
N PRO A 10 10.58 9.39 -22.71
CA PRO A 10 11.47 9.82 -21.63
C PRO A 10 10.81 10.83 -20.68
N ASN A 11 9.70 11.43 -21.07
CA ASN A 11 8.94 12.33 -20.22
C ASN A 11 8.38 11.64 -18.97
N HIS A 12 8.12 10.34 -18.93
CA HIS A 12 7.46 9.66 -17.79
C HIS A 12 8.39 9.20 -16.65
N VAL A 13 9.68 9.58 -16.68
CA VAL A 13 10.65 9.21 -15.63
C VAL A 13 10.61 10.17 -14.44
N VAL A 14 10.37 9.68 -13.23
CA VAL A 14 10.28 10.43 -11.97
C VAL A 14 11.33 9.91 -10.98
N PRO A 15 12.11 10.79 -10.32
CA PRO A 15 12.96 10.39 -9.22
C PRO A 15 12.12 10.15 -7.95
N ILE A 16 12.22 8.96 -7.36
CA ILE A 16 11.58 8.57 -6.10
C ILE A 16 12.69 8.07 -5.17
N ASN A 17 12.89 8.74 -4.04
CA ASN A 17 13.95 8.42 -3.06
C ASN A 17 15.35 8.25 -3.67
N GLY A 18 15.68 9.04 -4.69
CA GLY A 18 16.97 9.02 -5.38
C GLY A 18 17.09 8.01 -6.53
N ALA A 19 16.15 7.07 -6.69
CA ALA A 19 16.08 6.14 -7.81
C ALA A 19 15.12 6.63 -8.90
N LYS A 20 15.40 6.32 -10.17
CA LYS A 20 14.55 6.71 -11.30
C LYS A 20 13.52 5.64 -11.58
N PHE A 21 12.26 6.03 -11.61
CA PHE A 21 11.13 5.18 -11.97
C PHE A 21 10.40 5.76 -13.16
N PHE A 22 9.94 4.93 -14.07
CA PHE A 22 8.90 5.32 -15.00
C PHE A 22 7.56 5.12 -14.32
N CYS A 23 6.67 6.11 -14.44
CA CYS A 23 5.41 6.10 -13.72
C CYS A 23 4.25 6.14 -14.70
N GLU A 24 3.28 5.25 -14.50
CA GLU A 24 1.97 5.29 -15.16
C GLU A 24 0.89 5.59 -14.13
N PHE A 25 -0.02 6.49 -14.49
CA PHE A 25 -1.11 6.94 -13.64
C PHE A 25 -2.42 6.80 -14.40
N LYS A 26 -3.36 6.04 -13.84
CA LYS A 26 -4.67 5.80 -14.45
C LYS A 26 -5.79 6.07 -13.46
N LEU A 27 -6.83 6.77 -13.89
CA LEU A 27 -8.05 6.95 -13.12
C LEU A 27 -9.16 6.10 -13.73
N LYS A 28 -9.78 5.25 -12.91
CA LYS A 28 -10.96 4.47 -13.26
C LYS A 28 -12.17 5.09 -12.56
N CYS A 29 -13.13 5.57 -13.33
CA CYS A 29 -14.40 6.11 -12.82
C CYS A 29 -15.53 5.11 -13.09
N ALA A 30 -16.30 4.76 -12.06
CA ALA A 30 -17.33 3.73 -12.21
C ALA A 30 -18.56 4.12 -13.06
N ASP A 31 -18.85 5.41 -13.27
CA ASP A 31 -20.12 5.85 -13.90
C ASP A 31 -19.93 6.82 -15.08
N SER A 32 -18.71 7.05 -15.56
CA SER A 32 -18.53 7.78 -16.83
C SER A 32 -19.04 6.89 -17.96
N PHE A 33 -20.08 7.35 -18.69
CA PHE A 33 -20.73 6.74 -19.86
C PHE A 33 -20.06 5.45 -20.36
N GLU A 34 -20.76 4.32 -20.26
CA GLU A 34 -20.36 3.09 -20.95
C GLU A 34 -19.95 3.45 -22.38
N SER A 35 -18.67 3.23 -22.70
CA SER A 35 -18.27 3.13 -24.10
C SER A 35 -19.13 2.02 -24.74
N GLU A 36 -19.42 2.11 -26.04
CA GLU A 36 -20.30 1.13 -26.73
C GLU A 36 -19.81 -0.34 -26.59
N ASP A 37 -18.59 -0.55 -26.08
CA ASP A 37 -17.95 -1.84 -25.82
C ASP A 37 -17.97 -2.29 -24.34
N GLY A 38 -18.63 -1.56 -23.43
CA GLY A 38 -18.76 -1.95 -22.01
C GLY A 38 -17.49 -1.81 -21.16
N ALA A 39 -16.46 -1.10 -21.66
CA ALA A 39 -15.26 -0.80 -20.91
C ALA A 39 -15.47 0.44 -20.02
N LEU A 40 -15.13 0.33 -18.73
CA LEU A 40 -14.95 1.47 -17.82
C LEU A 40 -14.03 2.49 -18.49
N ASN A 41 -14.41 3.78 -18.57
CA ASN A 41 -13.49 4.78 -19.12
C ASN A 41 -12.28 4.90 -18.20
N VAL A 42 -11.12 4.51 -18.73
CA VAL A 42 -9.82 4.67 -18.09
C VAL A 42 -9.24 5.98 -18.61
N ILE A 43 -8.90 6.88 -17.69
CA ILE A 43 -8.24 8.13 -18.03
C ILE A 43 -6.76 7.96 -17.70
N ASP A 44 -5.92 7.97 -18.73
CA ASP A 44 -4.47 8.00 -18.56
C ASP A 44 -4.05 9.45 -18.26
N PHE A 45 -3.45 9.71 -17.11
CA PHE A 45 -2.92 11.04 -16.80
C PHE A 45 -1.61 11.26 -17.56
N THR A 46 -1.50 12.42 -18.22
CA THR A 46 -0.22 12.91 -18.69
C THR A 46 0.63 13.36 -17.49
N LYS A 47 1.94 13.05 -17.46
CA LYS A 47 2.81 13.45 -16.34
C LYS A 47 2.81 14.96 -16.06
N SER A 48 2.65 15.80 -17.09
CA SER A 48 2.54 17.27 -16.93
C SER A 48 1.36 17.69 -16.06
N SER A 49 0.36 16.82 -15.92
CA SER A 49 -0.79 17.05 -15.04
C SER A 49 -0.43 16.80 -13.57
N ILE A 50 0.58 15.99 -13.24
CA ILE A 50 0.89 15.63 -11.85
C ILE A 50 1.99 16.54 -11.32
N VAL A 51 1.65 17.35 -10.32
CA VAL A 51 2.57 18.28 -9.66
C VAL A 51 3.31 17.59 -8.53
N SER A 52 2.61 16.78 -7.74
CA SER A 52 3.19 16.07 -6.62
C SER A 52 2.47 14.75 -6.38
N LEU A 53 3.23 13.76 -5.94
CA LEU A 53 2.72 12.50 -5.42
C LEU A 53 3.49 12.19 -4.15
N ASP A 54 2.77 11.94 -3.07
CA ASP A 54 3.32 11.43 -1.83
C ASP A 54 2.64 10.10 -1.51
N ILE A 55 3.44 9.05 -1.31
CA ILE A 55 2.97 7.72 -0.94
C ILE A 55 3.71 7.34 0.33
N VAL A 56 2.96 7.17 1.41
CA VAL A 56 3.46 6.74 2.71
C VAL A 56 3.19 5.25 2.85
N ASP A 57 4.26 4.47 2.69
CA ASP A 57 4.29 3.04 3.03
C ASP A 57 5.15 2.86 4.30
N SER A 58 4.52 2.32 5.35
CA SER A 58 5.14 2.12 6.65
C SER A 58 4.97 0.67 7.07
N ILE A 59 6.03 0.06 7.59
CA ILE A 59 5.95 -1.29 8.16
C ILE A 59 5.03 -1.36 9.40
N PHE A 60 4.70 -0.23 10.02
CA PHE A 60 3.86 -0.16 11.22
C PHE A 60 2.39 0.09 10.91
N GLU A 61 2.06 0.44 9.68
CA GLU A 61 0.68 0.61 9.23
C GLU A 61 0.42 -0.44 8.14
N PRO A 62 -0.57 -1.34 8.33
CA PRO A 62 -0.77 -2.45 7.40
C PRO A 62 -1.20 -2.04 5.99
N PHE A 63 -1.50 -0.75 5.78
CA PHE A 63 -2.04 -0.22 4.55
C PHE A 63 -1.39 1.10 4.16
N THR A 64 -1.29 1.31 2.85
CA THR A 64 -0.67 2.49 2.26
C THR A 64 -1.63 3.68 2.26
N ARG A 65 -1.09 4.88 2.43
CA ARG A 65 -1.83 6.14 2.24
C ARG A 65 -1.04 7.07 1.36
N GLY A 66 -1.71 8.03 0.74
CA GLY A 66 -1.02 9.00 -0.09
C GLY A 66 -1.78 10.28 -0.35
N SER A 67 -1.15 11.16 -1.09
CA SER A 67 -1.78 12.32 -1.69
C SER A 67 -1.23 12.56 -3.08
N ILE A 68 -2.08 13.01 -4.00
CA ILE A 68 -1.67 13.40 -5.34
C ILE A 68 -2.20 14.79 -5.64
N THR A 69 -1.34 15.67 -6.11
CA THR A 69 -1.71 17.01 -6.57
C THR A 69 -1.60 17.07 -8.08
N VAL A 70 -2.69 17.46 -8.71
CA VAL A 70 -2.80 17.57 -10.15
C VAL A 70 -3.00 19.05 -10.52
N ASN A 71 -2.21 19.53 -11.48
CA ASN A 71 -2.38 20.81 -12.16
C ASN A 71 -2.95 20.53 -13.54
N ASN A 72 -4.27 20.38 -13.61
CA ASN A 72 -4.91 20.34 -14.91
C ASN A 72 -6.40 20.73 -14.84
N PRO A 73 -6.71 22.04 -14.82
CA PRO A 73 -8.09 22.49 -14.90
C PRO A 73 -8.73 22.22 -16.27
N TYR A 74 -7.98 21.86 -17.33
CA TYR A 74 -8.53 21.71 -18.68
C TYR A 74 -8.90 20.26 -19.00
N ASP A 75 -8.07 19.26 -18.69
CA ASP A 75 -8.37 17.86 -19.04
C ASP A 75 -9.54 17.27 -18.26
N PHE A 76 -9.74 17.66 -16.99
CA PHE A 76 -10.92 17.25 -16.21
C PHE A 76 -12.23 17.85 -16.73
N ILE A 77 -12.17 19.08 -17.25
CA ILE A 77 -13.33 19.80 -17.79
C ILE A 77 -13.66 19.33 -19.22
N GLU A 78 -12.64 19.06 -20.04
CA GLU A 78 -12.83 18.61 -21.43
C GLU A 78 -13.42 17.19 -21.53
N HIS A 79 -13.14 16.33 -20.55
CA HIS A 79 -13.68 14.95 -20.51
C HIS A 79 -14.98 14.81 -19.69
N ASN A 80 -15.54 15.90 -19.12
CA ASN A 80 -16.73 15.88 -18.24
C ASN A 80 -16.61 14.87 -17.07
N VAL A 81 -15.41 14.65 -16.55
CA VAL A 81 -15.19 13.67 -15.48
C VAL A 81 -15.43 14.36 -14.14
N MET A 82 -16.65 14.21 -13.62
CA MET A 82 -16.95 14.59 -12.24
C MET A 82 -16.50 13.47 -11.32
N LEU A 83 -15.38 13.68 -10.64
CA LEU A 83 -14.99 12.86 -9.49
C LEU A 83 -16.03 13.04 -8.39
N ARG A 84 -16.53 11.94 -7.86
CA ARG A 84 -17.66 11.94 -6.93
C ARG A 84 -17.23 11.86 -5.48
N GLY A 85 -16.00 11.40 -5.23
CA GLY A 85 -15.53 11.12 -3.86
C GLY A 85 -16.39 10.06 -3.17
N ASP A 86 -17.10 9.22 -3.93
CA ASP A 86 -18.02 8.21 -3.43
C ASP A 86 -17.37 6.82 -3.33
N SER A 87 -16.04 6.79 -3.25
CA SER A 87 -15.17 5.61 -3.22
C SER A 87 -15.10 4.74 -4.49
N LYS A 88 -15.81 5.13 -5.55
CA LYS A 88 -15.81 4.38 -6.82
C LYS A 88 -14.80 4.89 -7.84
N ASP A 89 -14.13 5.99 -7.53
CA ASP A 89 -13.04 6.55 -8.33
C ASP A 89 -11.71 5.96 -7.83
N ILE A 90 -11.09 5.10 -8.66
CA ILE A 90 -9.86 4.38 -8.31
C ILE A 90 -8.70 4.96 -9.11
N LEU A 91 -7.68 5.44 -8.39
CA LEU A 91 -6.40 5.82 -8.96
C LEU A 91 -5.44 4.63 -8.90
N GLU A 92 -5.03 4.16 -10.07
CA GLU A 92 -3.98 3.15 -10.23
C GLU A 92 -2.64 3.85 -10.54
N VAL A 93 -1.63 3.56 -9.72
CA VAL A 93 -0.26 4.05 -9.90
C VAL A 93 0.66 2.85 -10.13
N LYS A 94 1.37 2.83 -11.25
CA LYS A 94 2.39 1.82 -11.52
C LYS A 94 3.76 2.49 -11.63
N LEU A 95 4.73 1.97 -10.87
CA LEU A 95 6.11 2.42 -10.90
C LEU A 95 6.97 1.28 -11.45
N TYR A 96 7.75 1.60 -12.48
CA TYR A 96 8.67 0.67 -13.12
C TYR A 96 10.10 1.16 -12.86
N GLN A 97 10.91 0.33 -12.21
CA GLN A 97 12.30 0.69 -11.97
C GLN A 97 13.07 0.74 -13.30
N ILE A 98 13.85 1.81 -13.51
CA ILE A 98 14.68 1.96 -14.70
C ILE A 98 16.11 1.56 -14.35
N ASP A 99 16.75 0.76 -15.19
CA ASP A 99 18.17 0.40 -15.03
C ASP A 99 19.08 1.60 -15.38
N GLU A 100 20.36 1.52 -14.98
CA GLU A 100 21.35 2.59 -15.21
C GLU A 100 21.48 3.01 -16.68
N ASP A 101 21.23 2.08 -17.60
CA ASP A 101 21.28 2.26 -19.06
C ASP A 101 20.02 2.95 -19.63
N GLY A 102 19.05 3.32 -18.78
CA GLY A 102 17.81 3.99 -19.20
C GLY A 102 16.79 3.07 -19.88
N THR A 103 17.07 1.77 -19.96
CA THR A 103 16.14 0.77 -20.51
C THR A 103 15.35 0.06 -19.43
N MET A 104 14.11 -0.30 -19.74
CA MET A 104 13.40 -1.33 -19.00
C MET A 104 13.77 -2.70 -19.55
N SER A 105 14.21 -3.64 -18.71
CA SER A 105 14.42 -5.02 -19.16
C SER A 105 13.09 -5.78 -19.16
N ALA A 106 12.88 -6.67 -20.14
CA ALA A 106 11.65 -7.49 -20.23
C ALA A 106 11.45 -8.47 -19.05
N THR A 107 12.45 -8.63 -18.18
CA THR A 107 12.36 -9.36 -16.91
C THR A 107 11.82 -8.51 -15.73
N GLN A 108 11.53 -7.22 -15.95
CA GLN A 108 11.08 -6.26 -14.92
C GLN A 108 9.57 -6.18 -14.71
N GLU A 109 8.78 -6.98 -15.42
CA GLU A 109 7.38 -7.23 -15.03
C GLU A 109 7.29 -7.68 -13.55
N GLU A 110 8.30 -8.38 -13.02
CA GLU A 110 8.41 -8.77 -11.61
C GLU A 110 8.82 -7.62 -10.66
N ARG A 111 9.30 -6.47 -11.17
CA ARG A 111 9.77 -5.32 -10.37
C ARG A 111 8.87 -4.08 -10.49
N GLN A 112 7.63 -4.28 -10.94
CA GLN A 112 6.60 -3.26 -10.96
C GLN A 112 6.05 -3.05 -9.54
N LEU A 113 6.04 -1.81 -9.07
CA LEU A 113 5.25 -1.45 -7.89
C LEU A 113 3.89 -0.95 -8.36
N LYS A 114 2.84 -1.66 -8.00
CA LYS A 114 1.45 -1.27 -8.31
C LYS A 114 0.73 -0.85 -7.04
N TYR A 115 0.09 0.31 -7.09
CA TYR A 115 -0.77 0.83 -6.05
C TYR A 115 -2.16 1.10 -6.63
N GLU A 116 -3.19 0.71 -5.90
CA GLU A 116 -4.57 1.05 -6.21
C GLU A 116 -5.15 1.82 -5.02
N PHE A 117 -5.53 3.07 -5.27
CA PHE A 117 -6.06 3.97 -4.27
C PHE A 117 -7.49 4.37 -4.59
N VAL A 118 -8.30 4.47 -3.56
CA VAL A 118 -9.57 5.17 -3.58
C VAL A 118 -9.34 6.65 -3.23
N ILE A 119 -10.03 7.55 -3.91
CA ILE A 119 -10.05 8.97 -3.56
C ILE A 119 -10.99 9.17 -2.36
N GLU A 120 -10.42 9.56 -1.21
CA GLU A 120 -11.18 9.79 0.03
C GLU A 120 -11.68 11.23 0.14
N ASP A 121 -10.84 12.20 -0.22
CA ASP A 121 -11.13 13.63 -0.08
C ASP A 121 -10.44 14.45 -1.18
N GLU A 122 -10.93 15.67 -1.38
CA GLU A 122 -10.49 16.60 -2.40
C GLU A 122 -10.33 18.01 -1.82
N ASN A 123 -9.18 18.63 -2.09
CA ASN A 123 -8.92 20.02 -1.78
C ASN A 123 -8.55 20.80 -3.04
N ASN A 124 -9.17 21.97 -3.22
CA ASN A 124 -9.03 22.80 -4.41
C ASN A 124 -8.36 24.13 -4.07
N SER A 125 -7.25 24.43 -4.74
CA SER A 125 -6.65 25.76 -4.75
C SER A 125 -6.97 26.43 -6.07
N VAL A 126 -7.78 27.49 -6.03
CA VAL A 126 -8.24 28.20 -7.24
C VAL A 126 -7.91 29.69 -7.18
N SER A 127 -7.30 30.19 -8.26
CA SER A 127 -6.99 31.59 -8.49
C SER A 127 -7.68 32.08 -9.77
N LYS A 128 -8.38 33.22 -9.66
CA LYS A 128 -9.04 33.84 -10.83
C LYS A 128 -8.05 34.54 -11.76
N THR A 129 -6.94 35.03 -11.21
CA THR A 129 -5.93 35.82 -11.93
C THR A 129 -4.82 34.95 -12.51
N ASP A 130 -4.55 33.80 -11.89
CA ASP A 130 -3.50 32.90 -12.33
C ASP A 130 -4.02 31.46 -12.40
N ARG A 131 -4.63 31.14 -13.54
CA ARG A 131 -5.22 29.83 -13.79
C ARG A 131 -4.19 28.70 -13.88
N SER A 132 -2.92 29.04 -14.14
CA SER A 132 -1.83 28.06 -14.22
C SER A 132 -1.41 27.53 -12.84
N ASN A 133 -1.84 28.21 -11.78
CA ASN A 133 -1.67 27.84 -10.38
C ASN A 133 -2.97 27.30 -9.75
N ASN A 134 -3.88 26.78 -10.58
CA ASN A 134 -5.03 26.05 -10.08
C ASN A 134 -4.66 24.59 -9.85
N PHE A 135 -4.76 24.14 -8.61
CA PHE A 135 -4.38 22.80 -8.20
C PHE A 135 -5.55 22.09 -7.56
N LYS A 136 -5.61 20.78 -7.80
CA LYS A 136 -6.53 19.87 -7.15
C LYS A 136 -5.71 18.78 -6.46
N THR A 137 -5.82 18.70 -5.14
CA THR A 137 -5.11 17.73 -4.31
C THR A 137 -6.11 16.70 -3.82
N PHE A 138 -5.82 15.43 -4.06
CA PHE A 138 -6.62 14.31 -3.59
C PHE A 138 -5.93 13.60 -2.44
N SER A 139 -6.70 13.27 -1.42
CA SER A 139 -6.31 12.33 -0.37
C SER A 139 -6.60 10.91 -0.85
N LEU A 140 -5.60 10.04 -0.75
CA LEU A 140 -5.63 8.68 -1.29
C LEU A 140 -5.58 7.65 -0.16
N ILE A 141 -6.46 6.66 -0.24
CA ILE A 141 -6.54 5.56 0.71
C ILE A 141 -6.46 4.23 -0.05
N ASP A 142 -5.71 3.26 0.47
CA ASP A 142 -5.59 1.95 -0.17
C ASP A 142 -6.96 1.29 -0.35
N VAL A 143 -7.21 0.69 -1.53
CA VAL A 143 -8.49 0.04 -1.85
C VAL A 143 -8.83 -1.08 -0.86
N ASP A 144 -7.84 -1.83 -0.40
CA ASP A 144 -8.03 -2.93 0.53
C ASP A 144 -8.30 -2.40 1.95
N TYR A 145 -7.65 -1.31 2.35
CA TYR A 145 -8.01 -0.62 3.60
C TYR A 145 -9.43 -0.04 3.57
N PHE A 146 -9.84 0.49 2.42
CA PHE A 146 -11.16 1.07 2.26
C PHE A 146 -12.27 0.05 2.52
N LYS A 147 -12.12 -1.20 2.07
CA LYS A 147 -13.07 -2.29 2.37
C LYS A 147 -13.25 -2.50 3.88
N LEU A 148 -12.16 -2.42 4.63
CA LEU A 148 -12.16 -2.57 6.09
C LEU A 148 -12.74 -1.37 6.84
N ASN A 149 -13.10 -0.28 6.16
CA ASN A 149 -13.82 0.83 6.77
C ASN A 149 -15.32 0.56 6.94
N GLU A 150 -15.81 -0.63 6.58
CA GLU A 150 -17.17 -1.06 6.90
C GLU A 150 -17.39 -1.12 8.42
N SER A 151 -18.59 -0.72 8.87
CA SER A 151 -18.97 -0.78 10.27
C SER A 151 -19.23 -2.21 10.73
N ILE A 152 -18.73 -2.56 11.90
CA ILE A 152 -18.93 -3.91 12.45
C ILE A 152 -20.39 -4.06 12.92
N PRO A 153 -21.11 -5.14 12.53
CA PRO A 153 -22.45 -5.40 13.01
C PRO A 153 -22.52 -5.47 14.54
N TYR A 154 -23.57 -4.87 15.11
CA TYR A 154 -23.74 -4.83 16.57
C TYR A 154 -23.84 -6.24 17.16
N GLY A 155 -23.11 -6.48 18.24
CA GLY A 155 -23.13 -7.74 18.97
C GLY A 155 -22.27 -8.85 18.36
N LYS A 156 -21.52 -8.59 17.29
CA LYS A 156 -20.49 -9.51 16.78
C LYS A 156 -19.43 -9.75 17.86
N ARG A 157 -19.04 -11.01 18.03
CA ARG A 157 -18.14 -11.47 19.11
C ARG A 157 -16.96 -12.20 18.51
N TYR A 158 -15.79 -11.95 19.06
CA TYR A 158 -14.55 -12.59 18.64
C TYR A 158 -13.87 -13.27 19.83
N ASN A 159 -13.44 -14.50 19.65
CA ASN A 159 -12.74 -15.32 20.66
C ASN A 159 -11.62 -16.13 19.99
N GLY A 160 -10.71 -16.67 20.80
CA GLY A 160 -9.53 -17.40 20.32
C GLY A 160 -8.26 -16.55 20.37
N TYR A 161 -7.20 -17.00 19.68
CA TYR A 161 -5.97 -16.24 19.59
C TYR A 161 -6.18 -14.97 18.78
N VAL A 162 -5.54 -13.88 19.19
CA VAL A 162 -5.72 -12.58 18.55
C VAL A 162 -5.37 -12.62 17.06
N GLY A 163 -4.30 -13.29 16.67
CA GLY A 163 -3.94 -13.44 15.26
C GLY A 163 -4.94 -14.27 14.47
N ASP A 164 -5.57 -15.29 15.07
CA ASP A 164 -6.65 -16.05 14.41
C ASP A 164 -7.89 -15.17 14.18
N ILE A 165 -8.22 -14.29 15.13
CA ILE A 165 -9.31 -13.32 14.98
C ILE A 165 -9.01 -12.35 13.83
N ILE A 166 -7.78 -11.85 13.73
CA ILE A 166 -7.36 -10.98 12.61
C ILE A 166 -7.47 -11.75 11.29
N GLN A 167 -7.05 -13.02 11.26
CA GLN A 167 -7.14 -13.89 10.09
C GLN A 167 -8.58 -14.02 9.62
N GLN A 168 -9.49 -14.33 10.54
CA GLN A 168 -10.92 -14.47 10.26
C GLN A 168 -11.52 -13.19 9.67
N ILE A 169 -11.14 -12.02 10.18
CA ILE A 169 -11.61 -10.74 9.64
C ILE A 169 -11.08 -10.54 8.22
N LEU A 170 -9.81 -10.83 7.95
CA LEU A 170 -9.25 -10.64 6.61
C LEU A 170 -9.89 -11.60 5.58
N GLU A 171 -10.14 -12.85 5.97
CA GLU A 171 -10.82 -13.84 5.13
C GLU A 171 -12.27 -13.44 4.82
N GLU A 172 -12.98 -12.78 5.74
CA GLU A 172 -14.35 -12.27 5.52
C GLU A 172 -14.42 -11.21 4.40
N PHE A 173 -13.33 -10.51 4.13
CA PHE A 173 -13.22 -9.51 3.06
C PHE A 173 -12.49 -10.05 1.81
N ASP A 174 -12.38 -11.38 1.67
CA ASP A 174 -11.72 -12.08 0.57
C ASP A 174 -10.24 -11.67 0.40
N PHE A 175 -9.54 -11.37 1.49
CA PHE A 175 -8.10 -11.14 1.46
C PHE A 175 -7.32 -12.46 1.52
N GLU A 176 -6.28 -12.57 0.70
CA GLU A 176 -5.38 -13.71 0.74
C GLU A 176 -4.36 -13.59 1.86
N ILE A 177 -4.04 -14.73 2.47
CA ILE A 177 -3.14 -14.82 3.62
C ILE A 177 -2.02 -15.80 3.28
N ASP A 178 -0.79 -15.48 3.70
CA ASP A 178 0.35 -16.37 3.61
C ASP A 178 0.45 -17.21 4.89
N PRO A 179 0.03 -18.49 4.88
CA PRO A 179 0.03 -19.32 6.08
C PRO A 179 1.43 -19.64 6.60
N GLU A 180 2.47 -19.62 5.75
CA GLU A 180 3.85 -19.87 6.18
C GLU A 180 4.41 -18.69 6.99
N LYS A 181 3.88 -17.49 6.71
CA LYS A 181 4.23 -16.24 7.38
C LYS A 181 3.13 -15.73 8.31
N TRP A 182 2.28 -16.64 8.81
CA TRP A 182 1.25 -16.31 9.78
C TRP A 182 1.59 -16.83 11.17
N SER A 183 1.51 -15.96 12.17
CA SER A 183 1.68 -16.30 13.57
C SER A 183 0.48 -15.77 14.36
N PRO A 184 -0.31 -16.67 14.99
CA PRO A 184 -1.51 -16.27 15.73
C PRO A 184 -1.19 -15.45 16.98
N GLY A 185 0.07 -15.43 17.43
CA GLY A 185 0.49 -14.86 18.69
C GLY A 185 0.04 -15.69 19.89
N ASP A 186 0.46 -15.27 21.08
CA ASP A 186 0.21 -15.99 22.34
C ASP A 186 -0.95 -15.39 23.15
N HIS A 187 -1.57 -14.32 22.65
CA HIS A 187 -2.68 -13.68 23.35
C HIS A 187 -4.00 -14.41 23.05
N LEU A 188 -4.50 -15.15 24.04
CA LEU A 188 -5.74 -15.93 23.94
C LEU A 188 -6.90 -15.22 24.66
N ILE A 189 -8.02 -15.06 23.95
CA ILE A 189 -9.28 -14.53 24.48
C ILE A 189 -10.26 -15.69 24.66
N GLU A 190 -10.39 -16.19 25.90
CA GLU A 190 -11.24 -17.34 26.21
C GLU A 190 -11.91 -17.28 27.59
N VAL A 191 -11.18 -16.86 28.64
CA VAL A 191 -11.69 -16.95 30.03
C VAL A 191 -12.18 -15.60 30.56
N PHE A 192 -11.37 -14.55 30.47
CA PHE A 192 -11.78 -13.19 30.82
C PHE A 192 -10.90 -12.13 30.11
N PRO A 193 -11.45 -11.38 29.14
CA PRO A 193 -12.79 -11.49 28.58
C PRO A 193 -12.98 -12.82 27.83
N GLN A 194 -14.20 -13.37 27.85
CA GLN A 194 -14.55 -14.58 27.08
C GLN A 194 -14.59 -14.30 25.57
N TYR A 195 -14.86 -13.05 25.21
CA TYR A 195 -14.91 -12.57 23.84
C TYR A 195 -14.69 -11.05 23.83
N ILE A 196 -14.21 -10.53 22.72
CA ILE A 196 -14.23 -9.09 22.43
C ILE A 196 -15.58 -8.75 21.80
N ILE A 197 -16.25 -7.73 22.36
CA ILE A 197 -17.33 -7.02 21.68
C ILE A 197 -16.78 -5.67 21.24
N PRO A 198 -16.65 -5.42 19.94
CA PRO A 198 -16.26 -4.11 19.43
C PRO A 198 -17.27 -3.04 19.87
N PRO A 199 -16.82 -1.86 20.34
CA PRO A 199 -17.69 -0.74 20.60
C PRO A 199 -18.55 -0.35 19.38
N GLN A 200 -19.71 0.25 19.65
CA GLN A 200 -20.59 0.72 18.59
C GLN A 200 -19.89 1.80 17.74
N GLY A 201 -19.96 1.66 16.42
CA GLY A 201 -19.35 2.57 15.46
C GLY A 201 -17.89 2.25 15.10
N TRP A 202 -17.31 1.19 15.67
CA TRP A 202 -16.02 0.69 15.20
C TRP A 202 -16.15 0.08 13.81
N ARG A 203 -15.16 0.38 12.97
CA ARG A 203 -14.94 -0.29 11.69
C ARG A 203 -14.01 -1.48 11.87
N TYR A 204 -13.96 -2.37 10.89
CA TYR A 204 -13.03 -3.50 10.92
C TYR A 204 -11.57 -3.04 10.99
N SER A 205 -11.23 -1.92 10.32
CA SER A 205 -9.92 -1.29 10.39
C SER A 205 -9.56 -0.84 11.82
N ASP A 206 -10.50 -0.27 12.56
CA ASP A 206 -10.32 0.14 13.95
C ASP A 206 -10.11 -1.08 14.87
N LEU A 207 -10.89 -2.15 14.66
CA LEU A 207 -10.75 -3.41 15.41
C LEU A 207 -9.39 -4.07 15.15
N ILE A 208 -8.96 -4.18 13.89
CA ILE A 208 -7.65 -4.76 13.54
C ILE A 208 -6.53 -3.99 14.23
N LYS A 209 -6.56 -2.64 14.23
CA LYS A 209 -5.57 -1.83 14.95
C LYS A 209 -5.55 -2.11 16.45
N TYR A 210 -6.72 -2.26 17.06
CA TYR A 210 -6.83 -2.62 18.47
C TYR A 210 -6.25 -4.02 18.75
N LEU A 211 -6.60 -5.01 17.92
CA LEU A 211 -6.12 -6.39 18.04
C LEU A 211 -4.60 -6.46 17.88
N LEU A 212 -4.03 -5.77 16.89
CA LEU A 212 -2.58 -5.71 16.68
C LEU A 212 -1.84 -5.14 17.89
N ARG A 213 -2.41 -4.12 18.55
CA ARG A 213 -1.82 -3.54 19.76
C ARG A 213 -1.65 -4.56 20.89
N ILE A 214 -2.57 -5.52 21.01
CA ILE A 214 -2.56 -6.55 22.05
C ILE A 214 -1.96 -7.87 21.58
N ASN A 215 -1.66 -8.02 20.28
CA ASN A 215 -1.07 -9.23 19.73
C ASN A 215 0.45 -9.25 19.95
N PHE A 216 0.93 -10.26 20.67
CA PHE A 216 2.36 -10.44 20.93
C PHE A 216 2.77 -11.90 20.82
N ASN A 217 4.06 -12.12 20.59
CA ASN A 217 4.72 -13.41 20.61
C ASN A 217 5.79 -13.42 21.72
N LYS A 218 5.78 -14.47 22.53
CA LYS A 218 6.79 -14.77 23.55
C LYS A 218 7.74 -15.83 22.98
N SER A 219 9.02 -15.49 22.86
CA SER A 219 10.06 -16.48 22.53
C SER A 219 10.42 -17.33 23.77
N GLY A 220 9.48 -18.12 24.29
CA GLY A 220 9.74 -19.01 25.42
C GLY A 220 9.74 -18.35 26.80
N ASP A 221 10.08 -19.13 27.84
CA ASP A 221 10.00 -18.72 29.24
C ASP A 221 11.07 -17.68 29.59
N GLY A 222 10.64 -16.44 29.84
CA GLY A 222 11.48 -15.34 30.33
C GLY A 222 11.89 -14.32 29.28
N ASP A 223 11.60 -14.55 28.00
CA ASP A 223 11.90 -13.62 26.92
C ASP A 223 10.92 -12.45 26.86
N LEU A 224 11.39 -11.35 26.26
CA LEU A 224 10.58 -10.17 26.01
C LEU A 224 9.49 -10.49 24.98
N ALA A 225 8.24 -10.17 25.31
CA ALA A 225 7.13 -10.26 24.38
C ALA A 225 7.30 -9.24 23.25
N VAL A 226 7.29 -9.70 22.01
CA VAL A 226 7.45 -8.87 20.81
C VAL A 226 6.11 -8.77 20.09
N GLN A 227 5.73 -7.55 19.71
CA GLN A 227 4.50 -7.32 18.95
C GLN A 227 4.59 -7.92 17.55
N SER A 228 3.47 -8.49 17.10
CA SER A 228 3.29 -8.93 15.72
C SER A 228 2.95 -7.75 14.83
N ILE A 229 3.49 -7.76 13.63
CA ILE A 229 3.22 -6.77 12.58
C ILE A 229 2.39 -7.44 11.50
N LEU A 230 1.25 -6.82 11.21
CA LEU A 230 0.46 -7.16 10.04
C LEU A 230 1.02 -6.38 8.85
N LYS A 231 1.36 -7.09 7.79
CA LYS A 231 1.86 -6.50 6.55
C LYS A 231 1.22 -7.20 5.37
N GLN A 232 0.72 -6.41 4.42
CA GLN A 232 0.41 -6.91 3.09
C GLN A 232 1.71 -6.96 2.29
N GLU A 233 2.10 -8.15 1.82
CA GLU A 233 3.17 -8.24 0.83
C GLU A 233 2.73 -7.50 -0.44
N ARG A 234 3.68 -6.97 -1.21
CA ARG A 234 3.33 -6.32 -2.47
C ARG A 234 3.19 -7.42 -3.52
N GLY A 235 2.02 -7.51 -4.14
CA GLY A 235 1.77 -8.47 -5.22
C GLY A 235 2.58 -8.15 -6.47
N THR A 236 2.93 -9.17 -7.25
CA THR A 236 3.46 -9.03 -8.61
C THR A 236 2.32 -9.04 -9.62
N ASN A 237 2.39 -8.17 -10.64
CA ASN A 237 1.60 -8.03 -11.88
C ASN A 237 0.11 -8.42 -11.96
N THR A 238 -0.34 -9.52 -11.38
CA THR A 238 -1.68 -10.11 -11.52
C THR A 238 -2.33 -10.55 -10.20
N GLU A 239 -1.58 -10.66 -9.11
CA GLU A 239 -2.10 -11.17 -7.83
C GLU A 239 -2.09 -10.08 -6.76
N ARG A 240 -3.17 -9.99 -5.98
CA ARG A 240 -3.16 -9.18 -4.75
C ARG A 240 -2.13 -9.77 -3.81
N GLY A 241 -1.30 -8.92 -3.22
CA GLY A 241 -0.30 -9.39 -2.30
C GLY A 241 -0.93 -9.94 -1.02
N LYS A 242 -0.32 -11.00 -0.47
CA LYS A 242 -0.86 -11.76 0.65
C LYS A 242 -0.56 -11.06 1.97
N PHE A 243 -1.49 -11.14 2.92
CA PHE A 243 -1.26 -10.68 4.28
C PHE A 243 -0.38 -11.66 5.05
N THR A 244 0.52 -11.08 5.82
CA THR A 244 1.46 -11.77 6.71
C THR A 244 1.32 -11.18 8.10
N LEU A 245 1.48 -12.01 9.13
CA LEU A 245 1.43 -11.58 10.53
C LEU A 245 2.60 -12.23 11.26
N GLN A 246 3.64 -11.45 11.51
CA GLN A 246 4.90 -11.97 12.07
C GLN A 246 5.45 -11.04 13.15
N PRO A 247 6.17 -11.56 14.16
CA PRO A 247 6.88 -10.70 15.09
C PRO A 247 7.96 -9.89 14.37
N LEU A 248 8.18 -8.64 14.79
CA LEU A 248 9.15 -7.73 14.17
C LEU A 248 10.56 -8.36 14.05
N THR A 249 10.95 -9.17 15.03
CA THR A 249 12.24 -9.89 15.04
C THR A 249 12.38 -10.86 13.86
N LYS A 250 11.32 -11.57 13.49
CA LYS A 250 11.32 -12.51 12.35
C LYS A 250 11.43 -11.76 11.02
N ILE A 251 10.74 -10.63 10.89
CA ILE A 251 10.79 -9.79 9.69
C ILE A 251 12.23 -9.32 9.40
N PHE A 252 12.97 -8.91 10.43
CA PHE A 252 14.37 -8.51 10.25
C PHE A 252 15.33 -9.69 10.06
N TYR A 253 15.11 -10.80 10.76
CA TYR A 253 15.93 -12.01 10.61
C TYR A 253 15.86 -12.58 9.19
N ASP A 254 14.68 -12.62 8.59
CA ASP A 254 14.48 -13.14 7.24
C ASP A 254 14.99 -12.16 6.15
N ASN A 255 15.24 -10.89 6.51
CA ASN A 255 15.77 -9.88 5.61
C ASN A 255 17.31 -9.97 5.46
N LYS A 256 17.77 -11.04 4.80
CA LYS A 256 19.19 -11.31 4.55
C LYS A 256 19.96 -10.15 3.87
N LYS A 257 19.26 -9.27 3.13
CA LYS A 257 19.85 -8.11 2.46
C LYS A 257 20.26 -7.00 3.45
N LEU A 258 19.40 -6.65 4.40
CA LEU A 258 19.70 -5.63 5.43
C LEU A 258 20.65 -6.14 6.51
N VAL A 259 20.62 -7.46 6.79
CA VAL A 259 21.58 -8.12 7.68
C VAL A 259 23.01 -8.06 7.11
N ALA A 260 23.17 -8.07 5.77
CA ALA A 260 24.48 -7.92 5.14
C ALA A 260 25.04 -6.47 5.22
N GLU A 261 24.16 -5.46 5.29
CA GLU A 261 24.56 -4.05 5.47
C GLU A 261 24.78 -3.68 6.94
N SER A 262 24.32 -4.50 7.87
CA SER A 262 24.44 -4.28 9.32
C SER A 262 25.55 -5.16 9.90
N PHE A 263 26.75 -4.59 9.96
CA PHE A 263 27.94 -5.09 10.67
C PHE A 263 28.55 -6.39 10.12
N THR A 264 29.61 -6.25 9.32
CA THR A 264 30.62 -7.32 9.28
C THR A 264 31.53 -7.18 10.49
N VAL A 265 31.83 -8.30 11.15
CA VAL A 265 32.72 -8.37 12.33
C VAL A 265 34.14 -7.80 12.05
N ASN A 266 34.49 -7.63 10.77
CA ASN A 266 35.75 -7.00 10.35
C ASN A 266 35.75 -5.46 10.42
N ASP A 267 34.59 -4.80 10.57
CA ASP A 267 34.53 -3.34 10.75
C ASP A 267 34.80 -2.91 12.21
N LEU A 268 34.94 -3.86 13.13
CA LEU A 268 35.22 -3.62 14.56
C LEU A 268 36.61 -4.12 15.02
N SER A 269 37.42 -4.67 14.11
CA SER A 269 38.83 -4.97 14.39
C SER A 269 39.72 -3.93 13.74
N ASP A 270 40.02 -2.86 14.48
CA ASP A 270 41.21 -2.03 14.24
C ASP A 270 42.46 -2.90 14.49
N GLU A 271 42.87 -3.64 13.46
CA GLU A 271 44.28 -3.95 13.23
C GLU A 271 44.68 -3.32 11.89
N GLN A 272 44.74 -1.98 11.88
CA GLN A 272 45.65 -1.30 10.97
C GLN A 272 47.07 -1.71 11.35
N GLU A 273 47.62 -2.72 10.68
CA GLU A 273 49.07 -2.88 10.60
C GLU A 273 49.64 -1.60 9.97
N ILE A 274 50.26 -0.77 10.79
CA ILE A 274 51.15 0.29 10.32
C ILE A 274 52.35 -0.41 9.65
N LYS A 275 52.42 -0.31 8.32
CA LYS A 275 53.66 -0.43 7.54
C LYS A 275 53.74 0.69 6.51
#